data_AF-A0A520LJR3-F1
#
_entry.id   AF-A0A520LJR3-F1
#
_cell.length_a   1.000
_cell.length_b   1.000
_cell.length_c   1.000
_cell.angle_alpha   90.00
_cell.angle_beta   90.00
_cell.angle_gamma   90.00
#
_symmetry.space_group_name_H-M   'P 1'
#
loop_
_entity.id
_entity.type
_entity.pdbx_description
1 polymer ?
#
loop_
_entity_poly.entity_id
_entity_poly.type
_entity_poly.pdbx_seq_one_letter_code
_entity_poly.pdbx_strand_id
1 'polypeptide(L)'
;MSIRIFLFLALFLSYSVSTEQISIMSYNLNNLFDAQDDVGKDDKAYLPIELKNNDDHIMGCLQVKNSKWRNECLFLDWGEEVVQKKISNISDLLISMGESQPDIIAIQEIENLNVLRMLFSNIKALGYTDFALIEGEDFRGIDNAIISKYPIYGARNFKIR
;
A
#
# COMPACT_ATOMS: atom_id res chain seq x y z
N MET A 1 -4.60 63.34 4.81
CA MET A 1 -5.37 62.08 4.81
C MET A 1 -5.39 61.56 6.24
N SER A 2 -6.56 61.44 6.88
CA SER A 2 -6.62 61.14 8.32
C SER A 2 -6.16 59.71 8.61
N ILE A 3 -5.54 59.48 9.77
CA ILE A 3 -5.11 58.14 10.25
C ILE A 3 -6.25 57.10 10.17
N ARG A 4 -7.51 57.55 10.29
CA ARG A 4 -8.71 56.71 10.17
C ARG A 4 -8.88 56.13 8.77
N ILE A 5 -8.54 56.86 7.72
CA ILE A 5 -8.61 56.39 6.34
C ILE A 5 -7.55 55.31 6.09
N PHE A 6 -6.35 55.48 6.66
CA PHE A 6 -5.26 54.50 6.54
C PHE A 6 -5.56 53.19 7.28
N LEU A 7 -6.14 53.29 8.49
CA LEU A 7 -6.61 52.13 9.26
C LEU A 7 -7.76 51.38 8.58
N PHE A 8 -8.69 52.10 7.95
CA PHE A 8 -9.79 51.48 7.19
C PHE A 8 -9.27 50.75 5.95
N LEU A 9 -8.30 51.32 5.22
CA LEU A 9 -7.68 50.68 4.05
C LEU A 9 -6.86 49.43 4.42
N ALA A 10 -6.18 49.44 5.57
CA ALA A 10 -5.38 48.31 6.04
C ALA A 10 -6.23 47.08 6.41
N LEU A 11 -7.47 47.27 6.88
CA LEU A 11 -8.41 46.18 7.16
C LEU A 11 -8.89 45.45 5.90
N PHE A 12 -8.97 46.13 4.75
CA PHE A 12 -9.31 45.53 3.45
C PHE A 12 -8.15 44.79 2.77
N LEU A 13 -6.92 44.93 3.28
CA LEU A 13 -5.71 44.24 2.80
C LEU A 13 -5.41 42.95 3.57
N SER A 14 -6.39 42.40 4.26
CA SER A 14 -6.30 41.09 4.89
C SER A 14 -6.26 40.01 3.79
N TYR A 15 -5.07 39.69 3.28
CA TYR A 15 -4.89 38.57 2.37
C TYR A 15 -5.29 37.28 3.09
N SER A 16 -6.26 36.54 2.54
CA SER A 16 -6.51 35.17 2.93
C SER A 16 -5.26 34.35 2.59
N VAL A 17 -4.42 34.09 3.60
CA VAL A 17 -3.32 33.14 3.47
C VAL A 17 -3.96 31.76 3.33
N SER A 18 -4.08 31.28 2.10
CA SER A 18 -4.40 29.89 1.83
C SER A 18 -3.11 29.09 1.96
N THR A 19 -3.07 28.18 2.94
CA THR A 19 -2.01 27.19 3.03
C THR A 19 -2.49 25.93 2.33
N GLU A 20 -1.68 25.39 1.44
CA GLU A 20 -1.87 24.01 1.00
C GLU A 20 -1.63 23.10 2.22
N GLN A 21 -2.49 22.11 2.38
CA GLN A 21 -2.34 21.06 3.37
C GLN A 21 -2.07 19.77 2.63
N ILE A 22 -1.11 18.99 3.14
CA ILE A 22 -0.80 17.67 2.61
C ILE A 22 -1.15 16.67 3.70
N SER A 23 -1.98 15.70 3.34
CA SER A 23 -2.39 14.61 4.22
C SER A 23 -1.62 13.33 3.89
N ILE A 24 -1.12 12.65 4.93
CA ILE A 24 -0.34 11.42 4.80
C ILE A 24 -0.98 10.34 5.66
N MET A 25 -1.25 9.18 5.06
CA MET A 25 -1.73 7.99 5.74
C MET A 25 -0.62 6.94 5.81
N SER A 26 -0.40 6.33 6.97
CA SER A 26 0.35 5.08 7.08
C SER A 26 -0.64 3.92 7.12
N TYR A 27 -0.46 2.92 6.26
CA TYR A 27 -1.38 1.80 6.16
C TYR A 27 -0.65 0.47 5.97
N ASN A 28 -0.73 -0.37 6.99
CA ASN A 28 -0.32 -1.77 6.89
C ASN A 28 -1.47 -2.60 6.28
N LEU A 29 -1.19 -3.27 5.16
CA LEU A 29 -2.20 -4.05 4.42
C LEU A 29 -2.42 -5.47 4.95
N ASN A 30 -1.72 -5.84 6.03
CA ASN A 30 -1.74 -7.15 6.67
C ASN A 30 -1.50 -8.24 5.61
N ASN A 31 -0.35 -8.16 4.95
CA ASN A 31 0.09 -8.97 3.80
C ASN A 31 -0.83 -8.91 2.56
N LEU A 32 -0.55 -8.01 1.63
CA LEU A 32 -1.15 -8.01 0.28
C LEU A 32 -0.17 -8.63 -0.72
N PHE A 33 -0.36 -9.92 -0.98
CA PHE A 33 0.32 -10.71 -2.00
C PHE A 33 -0.56 -10.81 -3.25
N ASP A 34 0.04 -10.99 -4.42
CA ASP A 34 -0.68 -11.53 -5.58
C ASP A 34 -0.89 -13.05 -5.43
N ALA A 35 -1.47 -13.70 -6.43
CA ALA A 35 -1.80 -15.13 -6.39
C ALA A 35 -0.81 -15.96 -7.22
N GLN A 36 0.38 -15.44 -7.51
CA GLN A 36 1.42 -16.08 -8.29
C GLN A 36 2.66 -16.30 -7.40
N ASP A 37 3.39 -17.37 -7.67
CA ASP A 37 4.64 -17.69 -6.97
C ASP A 37 5.73 -16.68 -7.33
N ASP A 38 6.22 -15.92 -6.34
CA ASP A 38 7.36 -15.02 -6.50
C ASP A 38 8.68 -15.80 -6.36
N VAL A 39 9.27 -16.12 -7.51
CA VAL A 39 10.44 -16.99 -7.61
C VAL A 39 11.60 -16.46 -6.75
N GLY A 40 11.94 -17.24 -5.73
CA GLY A 40 13.05 -16.94 -4.81
C GLY A 40 12.62 -16.28 -3.51
N LYS A 41 11.32 -16.01 -3.32
CA LYS A 41 10.73 -15.64 -2.03
C LYS A 41 10.05 -16.84 -1.36
N ASP A 42 9.74 -16.72 -0.07
CA ASP A 42 8.94 -17.68 0.70
C ASP A 42 7.52 -17.13 0.93
N ASP A 43 6.72 -17.20 -0.12
CA ASP A 43 5.35 -16.72 -0.26
C ASP A 43 4.32 -17.86 -0.39
N LYS A 44 4.75 -19.11 -0.23
CA LYS A 44 3.96 -20.35 -0.43
C LYS A 44 2.61 -20.39 0.32
N ALA A 45 2.48 -19.62 1.39
CA ALA A 45 1.21 -19.46 2.08
C ALA A 45 0.15 -18.71 1.25
N TYR A 46 0.57 -17.82 0.36
CA TYR A 46 -0.24 -16.95 -0.48
C TYR A 46 -0.36 -17.47 -1.91
N LEU A 47 -0.59 -18.78 -2.05
CA LEU A 47 -0.88 -19.42 -3.34
C LEU A 47 -2.31 -19.99 -3.37
N PRO A 48 -2.90 -20.14 -4.56
CA PRO A 48 -4.16 -20.86 -4.74
C PRO A 48 -4.08 -22.30 -4.22
N ILE A 49 -5.16 -22.80 -3.62
CA ILE A 49 -5.17 -24.13 -2.99
C ILE A 49 -4.84 -25.26 -3.97
N GLU A 50 -5.18 -25.11 -5.25
CA GLU A 50 -4.87 -26.07 -6.31
C GLU A 50 -3.37 -26.29 -6.50
N LEU A 51 -2.54 -25.28 -6.24
CA LEU A 51 -1.07 -25.36 -6.40
C LEU A 51 -0.39 -26.04 -5.21
N LYS A 52 -1.09 -26.19 -4.08
CA LYS A 52 -0.53 -26.66 -2.80
C LYS A 52 -0.51 -28.18 -2.60
N ASN A 53 -0.99 -28.94 -3.58
CA ASN A 53 -1.21 -30.38 -3.45
C ASN A 53 0.00 -31.25 -3.82
N ASN A 54 1.13 -30.66 -4.21
CA ASN A 54 2.32 -31.40 -4.57
C ASN A 54 3.18 -31.76 -3.35
N ASP A 55 3.89 -32.89 -3.41
CA ASP A 55 4.67 -33.41 -2.29
C ASP A 55 5.75 -32.43 -1.81
N ASP A 56 6.40 -31.71 -2.72
CA ASP A 56 7.44 -30.73 -2.39
C ASP A 56 6.89 -29.56 -1.56
N HIS A 57 5.70 -29.05 -1.92
CA HIS A 57 4.99 -28.02 -1.16
C HIS A 57 4.63 -28.50 0.23
N ILE A 58 3.98 -29.67 0.33
CA ILE A 58 3.53 -30.26 1.59
C ILE A 58 4.73 -30.50 2.51
N MET A 59 5.79 -31.14 2.00
CA MET A 59 7.02 -31.41 2.74
C MET A 59 7.70 -30.13 3.21
N GLY A 60 7.70 -29.08 2.37
CA GLY A 60 8.20 -27.76 2.71
C GLY A 60 7.41 -27.12 3.85
N CYS A 61 6.08 -27.07 3.75
CA CYS A 61 5.22 -26.52 4.79
C CYS A 61 5.36 -27.27 6.13
N LEU A 62 5.55 -28.60 6.10
CA LEU A 62 5.73 -29.40 7.33
C LEU A 62 7.01 -29.03 8.12
N GLN A 63 7.98 -28.36 7.50
CA GLN A 63 9.17 -27.81 8.19
C GLN A 63 8.86 -26.55 9.02
N VAL A 64 7.72 -25.88 8.76
CA VAL A 64 7.34 -24.65 9.45
C VAL A 64 7.00 -24.95 10.91
N LYS A 65 7.87 -24.51 11.83
CA LYS A 65 7.73 -24.82 13.27
C LYS A 65 6.42 -24.30 13.86
N ASN A 66 6.01 -23.08 13.50
CA ASN A 66 4.79 -22.47 14.00
C ASN A 66 3.56 -23.15 13.39
N SER A 67 2.68 -23.70 14.23
CA SER A 67 1.47 -24.42 13.79
C SER A 67 0.52 -23.55 12.96
N LYS A 68 0.35 -22.27 13.33
CA LYS A 68 -0.51 -21.34 12.59
C LYS A 68 0.02 -21.12 11.17
N TRP A 69 1.31 -20.77 11.04
CA TRP A 69 1.93 -20.54 9.73
C TRP A 69 2.00 -21.80 8.88
N ARG A 70 2.22 -22.96 9.50
CA ARG A 70 2.15 -24.25 8.82
C ARG A 70 0.75 -24.48 8.23
N ASN A 71 -0.30 -24.21 9.00
CA ASN A 71 -1.67 -24.36 8.54
C ASN A 71 -2.00 -23.36 7.43
N GLU A 72 -1.50 -22.12 7.49
CA GLU A 72 -1.64 -21.15 6.40
C GLU A 72 -0.92 -21.66 5.13
N CYS A 73 0.33 -22.13 5.26
CA CYS A 73 1.09 -22.73 4.17
C CYS A 73 0.34 -23.89 3.49
N LEU A 74 -0.26 -24.78 4.27
CA LEU A 74 -0.96 -25.97 3.77
C LEU A 74 -2.37 -25.68 3.24
N PHE A 75 -3.12 -24.77 3.88
CA PHE A 75 -4.58 -24.73 3.74
C PHE A 75 -5.16 -23.34 3.46
N LEU A 76 -4.39 -22.26 3.53
CA LEU A 76 -4.89 -20.94 3.13
C LEU A 76 -5.15 -20.97 1.62
N ASP A 77 -6.39 -20.79 1.19
CA ASP A 77 -6.70 -20.64 -0.24
C ASP A 77 -6.55 -19.17 -0.64
N TRP A 78 -5.46 -18.85 -1.34
CA TRP A 78 -5.13 -17.50 -1.77
C TRP A 78 -5.18 -17.41 -3.29
N GLY A 79 -6.39 -17.44 -3.83
CA GLY A 79 -6.65 -17.26 -5.26
C GLY A 79 -6.84 -15.80 -5.67
N GLU A 80 -6.90 -15.58 -6.98
CA GLU A 80 -7.13 -14.25 -7.58
C GLU A 80 -8.38 -13.55 -7.01
N GLU A 81 -9.45 -14.30 -6.73
CA GLU A 81 -10.68 -13.74 -6.12
C GLU A 81 -10.41 -13.12 -4.74
N VAL A 82 -9.56 -13.75 -3.92
CA VAL A 82 -9.19 -13.24 -2.58
C VAL A 82 -8.36 -11.97 -2.72
N VAL A 83 -7.40 -11.95 -3.66
CA VAL A 83 -6.58 -10.78 -3.96
C VAL A 83 -7.46 -9.61 -4.41
N GLN A 84 -8.34 -9.83 -5.38
CA GLN A 84 -9.26 -8.82 -5.89
C GLN A 84 -10.22 -8.32 -4.80
N LYS A 85 -10.73 -9.22 -3.94
CA LYS A 85 -11.60 -8.83 -2.84
C LYS A 85 -10.86 -7.94 -1.83
N LYS A 86 -9.60 -8.26 -1.52
CA LYS A 86 -8.77 -7.45 -0.63
C LYS A 86 -8.48 -6.07 -1.23
N ILE A 87 -8.11 -6.01 -2.51
CA ILE A 87 -7.90 -4.74 -3.23
C ILE A 87 -9.18 -3.91 -3.28
N SER A 88 -10.33 -4.52 -3.56
CA SER A 88 -11.64 -3.85 -3.54
C SER A 88 -11.92 -3.26 -2.17
N ASN A 89 -11.73 -4.01 -1.09
CA ASN A 89 -11.98 -3.49 0.26
C ASN A 89 -11.08 -2.29 0.61
N ILE A 90 -9.81 -2.31 0.18
CA ILE A 90 -8.89 -1.16 0.35
C ILE A 90 -9.36 0.03 -0.48
N SER A 91 -9.80 -0.20 -1.71
CA SER A 91 -10.29 0.84 -2.60
C SER A 91 -11.59 1.47 -2.07
N ASP A 92 -12.52 0.65 -1.60
CA ASP A 92 -13.78 1.07 -0.99
C ASP A 92 -13.55 1.91 0.27
N LEU A 93 -12.55 1.55 1.09
CA LEU A 93 -12.14 2.36 2.23
C LEU A 93 -11.72 3.76 1.78
N LEU A 94 -10.81 3.86 0.81
CA LEU A 94 -10.33 5.14 0.30
C LEU A 94 -11.46 5.95 -0.35
N ILE A 95 -12.34 5.32 -1.13
CA ILE A 95 -13.53 5.96 -1.69
C ILE A 95 -14.41 6.54 -0.56
N SER A 96 -14.64 5.76 0.50
CA SER A 96 -15.53 6.15 1.61
C SER A 96 -15.02 7.36 2.40
N MET A 97 -13.72 7.66 2.34
CA MET A 97 -13.14 8.86 2.97
C MET A 97 -13.53 10.17 2.28
N GLY A 98 -14.02 10.13 1.03
CA GLY A 98 -14.44 11.32 0.29
C GLY A 98 -13.37 12.42 0.23
N GLU A 99 -13.70 13.64 0.65
CA GLU A 99 -12.77 14.77 0.69
C GLU A 99 -11.60 14.58 1.70
N SER A 100 -11.71 13.62 2.62
CA SER A 100 -10.65 13.29 3.58
C SER A 100 -9.64 12.25 3.08
N GLN A 101 -9.71 11.87 1.80
CA GLN A 101 -8.74 10.96 1.16
C GLN A 101 -7.31 11.50 1.29
N PRO A 102 -6.34 10.66 1.71
CA PRO A 102 -4.96 11.10 1.86
C PRO A 102 -4.36 11.52 0.52
N ASP A 103 -3.39 12.43 0.55
CA ASP A 103 -2.64 12.80 -0.65
C ASP A 103 -1.46 11.85 -0.90
N ILE A 104 -0.98 11.22 0.17
CA ILE A 104 0.11 10.24 0.16
C ILE A 104 -0.27 9.07 1.07
N ILE A 105 -0.15 7.84 0.56
CA ILE A 105 -0.32 6.61 1.33
C ILE A 105 1.04 5.92 1.43
N ALA A 106 1.57 5.80 2.65
CA ALA A 106 2.72 4.97 2.97
C ALA A 106 2.23 3.57 3.36
N ILE A 107 2.50 2.60 2.49
CA ILE A 107 2.03 1.22 2.56
C ILE A 107 3.09 0.33 3.20
N GLN A 108 2.68 -0.55 4.10
CA GLN A 108 3.48 -1.66 4.61
C GLN A 108 2.84 -2.99 4.21
N GLU A 109 3.66 -4.02 4.10
CA GLU A 109 3.27 -5.41 3.84
C GLU A 109 2.57 -5.62 2.50
N ILE A 110 3.19 -5.10 1.43
CA ILE A 110 2.81 -5.39 0.05
C ILE A 110 3.90 -6.22 -0.59
N GLU A 111 3.55 -7.19 -1.42
CA GLU A 111 4.53 -8.16 -1.90
C GLU A 111 5.52 -7.57 -2.91
N ASN A 112 5.00 -7.14 -4.06
CA ASN A 112 5.84 -6.80 -5.21
C ASN A 112 5.19 -5.70 -6.06
N LEU A 113 5.84 -5.39 -7.19
CA LEU A 113 5.38 -4.33 -8.09
C LEU A 113 4.09 -4.71 -8.82
N ASN A 114 3.83 -6.00 -9.03
CA ASN A 114 2.64 -6.49 -9.72
C ASN A 114 1.38 -6.19 -8.89
N VAL A 115 1.33 -6.64 -7.64
CA VAL A 115 0.18 -6.39 -6.76
C VAL A 115 0.01 -4.90 -6.43
N LEU A 116 1.11 -4.14 -6.34
CA LEU A 116 1.06 -2.67 -6.20
C LEU A 116 0.40 -2.00 -7.42
N ARG A 117 0.69 -2.46 -8.65
CA ARG A 117 0.04 -1.96 -9.86
C ARG A 117 -1.44 -2.29 -9.90
N MET A 118 -1.83 -3.47 -9.42
CA MET A 118 -3.23 -3.87 -9.31
C MET A 118 -3.99 -2.95 -8.35
N LEU A 119 -3.43 -2.71 -7.15
CA LEU A 119 -4.00 -1.77 -6.18
C LEU A 119 -4.08 -0.35 -6.75
N PHE A 120 -2.98 0.17 -7.31
CA PHE A 120 -2.93 1.50 -7.88
C PHE A 120 -3.98 1.71 -8.97
N SER A 121 -4.18 0.72 -9.85
CA SER A 121 -5.15 0.81 -10.94
C SER A 121 -6.59 0.97 -10.44
N ASN A 122 -6.94 0.35 -9.30
CA ASN A 122 -8.26 0.46 -8.68
C ASN A 122 -8.54 1.82 -8.05
N ILE A 123 -7.50 2.52 -7.60
CA ILE A 123 -7.63 3.82 -6.92
C ILE A 123 -7.17 5.01 -7.78
N LYS A 124 -6.69 4.78 -9.00
CA LYS A 124 -6.23 5.82 -9.92
C LYS A 124 -7.28 6.91 -10.18
N ALA A 125 -8.56 6.53 -10.23
CA ALA A 125 -9.67 7.47 -10.41
C ALA A 125 -9.83 8.47 -9.26
N LEU A 126 -9.22 8.21 -8.09
CA LEU A 126 -9.19 9.12 -6.94
C LEU A 126 -8.13 10.23 -7.06
N GLY A 127 -7.42 10.30 -8.19
CA GLY A 127 -6.43 11.34 -8.46
C GLY A 127 -5.00 11.01 -8.03
N TYR A 128 -4.73 9.77 -7.59
CA TYR A 128 -3.36 9.30 -7.42
C TYR A 128 -2.66 9.20 -8.78
N THR A 129 -1.45 9.74 -8.88
CA THR A 129 -0.71 9.89 -10.14
C THR A 129 0.53 9.03 -10.20
N ASP A 130 1.12 8.67 -9.06
CA ASP A 130 2.39 7.97 -9.00
C ASP A 130 2.48 6.98 -7.83
N PHE A 131 3.40 6.03 -7.94
CA PHE A 131 3.70 5.05 -6.89
C PHE A 131 5.15 4.55 -6.97
N ALA A 132 5.69 4.12 -5.84
CA ALA A 132 7.00 3.50 -5.77
C ALA A 132 7.00 2.35 -4.75
N LEU A 133 7.66 1.25 -5.10
CA LEU A 133 7.96 0.13 -4.21
C LEU A 133 9.42 0.22 -3.77
N ILE A 134 9.70 -0.12 -2.51
CA ILE A 134 11.05 -0.31 -1.99
C ILE A 134 11.21 -1.76 -1.56
N GLU A 135 11.99 -2.51 -2.33
CA GLU A 135 12.37 -3.88 -1.99
C GLU A 135 13.22 -3.92 -0.71
N GLY A 136 12.75 -4.74 0.23
CA GLY A 136 13.40 -5.06 1.47
C GLY A 136 14.29 -6.29 1.39
N GLU A 137 14.84 -6.69 2.53
CA GLU A 137 15.62 -7.94 2.67
C GLU A 137 14.77 -9.09 3.20
N ASP A 138 13.46 -8.90 3.35
CA ASP A 138 12.57 -9.95 3.82
C ASP A 138 12.49 -11.05 2.76
N PHE A 139 12.93 -12.25 3.15
CA PHE A 139 12.96 -13.42 2.28
C PHE A 139 11.56 -13.86 1.82
N ARG A 140 10.49 -13.38 2.49
CA ARG A 140 9.10 -13.64 2.10
C ARG A 140 8.59 -12.68 1.03
N GLY A 141 9.38 -11.66 0.65
CA GLY A 141 8.95 -10.65 -0.32
C GLY A 141 7.95 -9.68 0.28
N ILE A 142 8.10 -9.28 1.54
CA ILE A 142 7.18 -8.33 2.20
C ILE A 142 7.82 -6.95 2.22
N ASP A 143 7.30 -6.06 1.38
CA ASP A 143 7.90 -4.77 1.08
C ASP A 143 7.05 -3.57 1.54
N ASN A 144 7.64 -2.38 1.36
CA ASN A 144 7.00 -1.10 1.60
C ASN A 144 6.77 -0.36 0.29
N ALA A 145 5.67 0.39 0.20
CA ALA A 145 5.37 1.21 -0.96
C ALA A 145 4.86 2.60 -0.58
N ILE A 146 4.89 3.51 -1.55
CA ILE A 146 4.19 4.79 -1.49
C ILE A 146 3.27 4.90 -2.71
N ILE A 147 2.05 5.38 -2.50
CA ILE A 147 1.16 5.87 -3.56
C ILE A 147 0.91 7.36 -3.31
N SER A 148 0.96 8.18 -4.35
CA SER A 148 0.90 9.64 -4.22
C SER A 148 0.05 10.31 -5.31
N LYS A 149 -0.64 11.40 -4.94
CA LYS A 149 -1.22 12.35 -5.90
C LYS A 149 -0.16 13.25 -6.57
N TYR A 150 1.07 13.23 -6.08
CA TYR A 150 2.21 14.00 -6.59
C TYR A 150 3.26 13.11 -7.25
N PRO A 151 4.08 13.64 -8.19
CA PRO A 151 5.16 12.89 -8.80
C PRO A 151 6.22 12.41 -7.80
N ILE A 152 6.70 11.18 -7.97
CA ILE A 152 7.79 10.59 -7.19
C ILE A 152 9.05 10.55 -8.05
N TYR A 153 10.05 11.35 -7.68
CA TYR A 153 11.31 11.45 -8.43
C TYR A 153 12.33 10.36 -8.10
N GLY A 154 12.11 9.60 -7.02
CA GLY A 154 12.97 8.49 -6.65
C GLY A 154 12.62 7.90 -5.30
N ALA A 155 12.91 6.61 -5.16
CA ALA A 155 12.79 5.86 -3.90
C ALA A 155 14.12 5.18 -3.60
N ARG A 156 14.55 5.19 -2.34
CA ARG A 156 15.80 4.58 -1.89
C ARG A 156 15.62 3.92 -0.55
N ASN A 157 16.16 2.71 -0.41
CA ASN A 157 16.28 2.04 0.87
C ASN A 157 17.55 2.53 1.59
N PHE A 158 17.46 2.79 2.89
CA PHE A 158 18.60 3.13 3.73
C PHE A 158 18.81 2.01 4.75
N LYS A 159 19.95 1.33 4.68
CA LYS A 159 20.33 0.36 5.71
C LYS A 159 20.74 1.11 6.97
N ILE A 160 19.93 0.99 8.02
CA ILE A 160 20.30 1.43 9.36
C ILE A 160 21.19 0.33 9.94
N ARG A 161 22.45 0.68 10.24
CA ARG A 161 23.45 -0.24 10.84
C ARG A 161 23.25 -0.40 12.32
#